data_AF-A0A1Q7CGM3-F1
#
_entry.id   AF-A0A1Q7CGM3-F1
#
_cell.length_a   1.000
_cell.length_b   1.000
_cell.length_c   1.000
_cell.angle_alpha   90.00
_cell.angle_beta   90.00
_cell.angle_gamma   90.00
#
_symmetry.space_group_name_H-M   'P 1'
#
loop_
_entity.id
_entity.type
_entity.pdbx_description
1 polymer ?
#
loop_
_entity_poly.entity_id
_entity_poly.type
_entity_poly.pdbx_seq_one_letter_code
_entity_poly.pdbx_strand_id
1 'polypeptide(L)'
;MATNPIYVESEEEIPELVERLRRYHGEDTMLVLPMRSRIGQSRFNFQLLRNYSARLGKRVTVVCDDPAVQKMASESGFAVYGAVGPEGEGIPSDGEAPAPIRRWWQRRAAAPTTHVGVGAPTRLLTKTATELKPGRFLLYVTAITLILVGVFAAAVFVPSASVTLGAQAQPFSEKDVEIRAQPGKPPIKVRPVVIAKSNSQGFKVTGSIDVPLAPSTGQVVYTNNLQDPSGRSGSQGLVFKYGQRLMNSNGLEFAQTSPNTVVPWNGGQKTVNVIAVKPGTAGNVGDHSINQIENCCDPFDGSKVHVTNPQATGGGTDPSSTPTMTVSDFDAARAQLEQELHQAIAQELSAGGQQGERLAETIIFGPPQFTTDHQPQDKVPSFTGTMTVSGEGDFYNDADVIQAYKTYLAQRLPNDQQLLTESPIQVQYRLLSSAKGGALVFVGSASAYVAPKLDEEKIRAQIVGRPVAQARFFLEKLPIRSVAVREQPLALPLMPLLDRRITLHYVVESNAPSAAAAAQSSPSPSSSPAHSP
;
A
#
# COMPACT_ATOMS: atom_id res chain seq x y z
N MET A 1 2.17 23.73 43.28
CA MET A 1 3.65 23.82 43.31
C MET A 1 4.19 22.53 42.73
N ALA A 2 5.10 22.62 41.76
CA ALA A 2 5.45 21.53 40.84
C ALA A 2 6.11 20.35 41.56
N THR A 3 5.50 19.16 41.47
CA THR A 3 5.87 17.99 42.28
C THR A 3 6.90 17.07 41.59
N ASN A 4 7.46 17.44 40.42
CA ASN A 4 8.50 16.64 39.77
C ASN A 4 9.49 17.51 38.97
N PRO A 5 10.78 17.57 39.36
CA PRO A 5 11.81 18.24 38.59
C PRO A 5 12.26 17.41 37.38
N ILE A 6 12.36 18.06 36.22
CA ILE A 6 13.00 17.53 35.02
C ILE A 6 14.44 18.05 35.01
N TYR A 7 15.40 17.14 35.17
CA TYR A 7 16.81 17.43 35.04
C TYR A 7 17.19 17.43 33.56
N VAL A 8 17.77 18.55 33.12
CA VAL A 8 18.23 18.76 31.75
C VAL A 8 19.71 18.40 31.66
N GLU A 9 20.12 17.73 30.60
CA GLU A 9 21.53 17.41 30.38
C GLU A 9 22.29 18.62 29.80
N SER A 10 23.62 18.67 29.96
CA SER A 10 24.41 19.85 29.55
C SER A 10 24.38 20.08 28.03
N GLU A 11 24.30 18.99 27.24
CA GLU A 11 24.26 19.02 25.78
C GLU A 11 22.84 18.90 25.19
N GLU A 12 21.80 18.82 26.03
CA GLU A 12 20.41 18.62 25.58
C GLU A 12 19.92 19.83 24.78
N GLU A 13 19.30 19.57 23.63
CA GLU A 13 18.77 20.60 22.73
C GLU A 13 17.27 20.86 22.95
N ILE A 14 16.77 22.02 22.52
CA ILE A 14 15.37 22.42 22.68
C ILE A 14 14.37 21.36 22.16
N PRO A 15 14.56 20.72 20.99
CA PRO A 15 13.62 19.73 20.48
C PRO A 15 13.47 18.51 21.41
N GLU A 16 14.58 18.03 21.99
CA GLU A 16 14.59 16.88 22.90
C GLU A 16 13.87 17.23 24.22
N LEU A 17 14.12 18.43 24.73
CA LEU A 17 13.45 18.91 25.93
C LEU A 17 11.94 19.11 25.71
N VAL A 18 11.53 19.62 24.54
CA VAL A 18 10.12 19.80 24.18
C VAL A 18 9.39 18.45 24.10
N GLU A 19 10.05 17.42 23.57
CA GLU A 19 9.49 16.07 23.52
C GLU A 19 9.34 15.45 24.93
N ARG A 20 10.29 15.69 25.84
CA ARG A 20 10.14 15.30 27.26
C ARG A 20 9.03 16.06 27.96
N LEU A 21 8.90 17.37 27.70
CA LEU A 21 7.79 18.19 28.21
C LEU A 21 6.43 17.69 27.70
N ARG A 22 6.35 17.20 26.46
CA ARG A 22 5.13 16.61 25.89
C ARG A 22 4.72 15.31 26.58
N ARG A 23 5.68 14.47 26.96
CA ARG A 23 5.44 13.18 27.66
C ARG A 23 5.18 13.34 29.15
N TYR A 24 5.56 14.47 29.74
CA TYR A 24 5.27 14.76 31.14
C TYR A 24 3.78 15.02 31.34
N HIS A 25 3.14 14.35 32.30
CA HIS A 25 1.67 14.38 32.48
C HIS A 25 1.17 15.52 33.39
N GLY A 26 2.06 16.31 34.01
CA GLY A 26 1.67 17.45 34.85
C GLY A 26 1.52 18.77 34.09
N GLU A 27 0.71 19.68 34.64
CA GLU A 27 0.54 21.06 34.16
C GLU A 27 1.70 21.96 34.61
N ASP A 28 2.25 21.70 35.80
CA ASP A 28 3.37 22.44 36.38
C ASP A 28 4.63 21.56 36.42
N THR A 29 5.75 22.08 35.93
CA THR A 29 7.03 21.37 35.94
C THR A 29 8.18 22.32 36.24
N MET A 30 9.22 21.78 36.87
CA MET A 30 10.45 22.49 37.17
C MET A 30 11.58 21.97 36.28
N LEU A 31 12.30 22.85 35.61
CA LEU A 31 13.46 22.53 34.77
C LEU A 31 14.73 22.89 35.52
N VAL A 32 15.52 21.88 35.87
CA VAL A 32 16.81 22.06 36.53
C VAL A 32 17.89 22.08 35.46
N LEU A 33 18.51 23.25 35.26
CA LEU A 33 19.56 23.48 34.26
C LEU A 33 20.95 23.36 34.91
N PRO A 34 21.83 22.48 34.42
CA PRO A 34 23.20 22.40 34.90
C PRO A 34 24.00 23.63 34.43
N MET A 35 25.10 23.91 35.13
CA MET A 35 26.04 24.96 34.70
C MET A 35 26.51 24.66 33.27
N ARG A 36 26.43 25.66 32.38
CA ARG A 36 26.80 25.58 30.95
C ARG A 36 25.86 24.80 30.02
N SER A 37 24.61 24.54 30.41
CA SER A 37 23.60 23.97 29.50
C SER A 37 23.47 24.78 28.20
N ARG A 38 23.40 24.11 27.04
CA ARG A 38 23.14 24.76 25.73
C ARG A 38 21.88 25.63 25.74
N ILE A 39 20.86 25.24 26.50
CA ILE A 39 19.62 25.99 26.65
C ILE A 39 19.87 27.34 27.31
N GLY A 40 20.78 27.38 28.29
CA GLY A 40 21.16 28.59 29.02
C GLY A 40 22.05 29.57 28.26
N GLN A 41 22.54 29.24 27.07
CA GLN A 41 23.51 30.08 26.34
C GLN A 41 22.89 31.23 25.53
N SER A 42 21.58 31.19 25.26
CA SER A 42 20.92 32.18 24.41
C SER A 42 19.52 32.54 24.90
N ARG A 43 19.20 33.84 24.89
CA ARG A 43 17.84 34.34 25.17
C ARG A 43 16.81 33.78 24.18
N PHE A 44 17.20 33.51 22.94
CA PHE A 44 16.32 32.93 21.92
C PHE A 44 15.84 31.52 22.33
N ASN A 45 16.70 30.74 22.99
CA ASN A 45 16.36 29.39 23.47
C ASN A 45 15.26 29.44 24.53
N PHE A 46 15.31 30.41 25.45
CA PHE A 46 14.24 30.63 26.43
C PHE A 46 12.95 31.13 25.77
N GLN A 47 13.02 31.99 24.76
CA GLN A 47 11.82 32.42 24.02
C GLN A 47 11.15 31.27 23.28
N LEU A 48 11.92 30.40 22.62
CA LEU A 48 11.41 29.18 22.00
C LEU A 48 10.75 28.28 23.04
N LEU A 49 11.45 27.98 24.13
CA LEU A 49 10.94 27.16 25.22
C LEU A 49 9.62 27.72 25.78
N ARG A 50 9.51 29.04 25.92
CA ARG A 50 8.29 29.71 26.41
C ARG A 50 7.12 29.54 25.45
N ASN A 51 7.37 29.67 24.15
CA ASN A 51 6.35 29.48 23.12
C ASN A 51 5.86 28.02 23.08
N TYR A 52 6.78 27.06 23.18
CA TYR A 52 6.41 25.64 23.21
C TYR A 52 5.69 25.25 24.50
N SER A 53 6.14 25.72 25.66
CA SER A 53 5.48 25.42 26.94
C SER A 53 4.08 26.02 26.99
N ALA A 54 3.91 27.25 26.49
CA ALA A 54 2.60 27.90 26.40
C ALA A 54 1.64 27.16 25.45
N ARG A 55 2.11 26.69 24.30
CA ARG A 55 1.31 25.86 23.37
C ARG A 55 0.90 24.52 23.97
N LEU A 56 1.76 23.94 24.81
CA LEU A 56 1.47 22.70 25.52
C LEU A 56 0.62 22.89 26.78
N GLY A 57 0.25 24.14 27.13
CA GLY A 57 -0.50 24.46 28.34
C GLY A 57 0.28 24.20 29.64
N LYS A 58 1.61 24.15 29.58
CA LYS A 58 2.48 23.80 30.71
C LYS A 58 3.13 25.05 31.31
N ARG A 59 3.05 25.18 32.64
CA ARG A 59 3.77 26.19 33.41
C ARG A 59 5.13 25.63 33.82
N VAL A 60 6.16 26.28 33.32
CA VAL A 60 7.55 25.85 33.51
C VAL A 60 8.25 26.85 34.41
N THR A 61 8.94 26.33 35.42
CA THR A 61 9.80 27.07 36.34
C THR A 61 11.25 26.67 36.07
N VAL A 62 12.17 27.62 35.97
CA VAL A 62 13.59 27.33 35.69
C VAL A 62 14.39 27.41 36.99
N VAL A 63 15.23 26.41 37.24
CA VAL A 63 16.17 26.39 38.36
C VAL A 63 17.58 26.33 37.82
N CYS A 64 18.38 27.33 38.16
CA CYS A 64 19.77 27.42 37.73
C CYS A 64 20.55 28.27 38.73
N ASP A 65 21.80 27.90 38.98
CA ASP A 65 22.69 28.64 39.88
C ASP A 65 23.36 29.87 39.19
N ASP A 66 23.37 29.91 37.85
CA ASP A 66 24.06 30.98 37.10
C ASP A 66 23.20 32.26 36.96
N PRO A 67 23.62 33.42 37.54
CA PRO A 67 22.84 34.65 37.51
C PRO A 67 22.60 35.21 36.10
N ALA A 68 23.50 34.94 35.13
CA ALA A 68 23.31 35.36 33.75
C ALA A 68 22.18 34.58 33.07
N VAL A 69 22.11 33.27 33.33
CA VAL A 69 21.04 32.39 32.85
C VAL A 69 19.72 32.73 33.54
N GLN A 70 19.75 32.99 34.85
CA GLN A 70 18.56 33.44 35.60
C GLN A 70 17.98 34.74 35.02
N LYS A 71 18.85 35.69 34.64
CA LYS A 71 18.42 36.93 33.99
C LYS A 71 17.78 36.69 32.63
N MET A 72 18.36 35.84 31.78
CA MET A 72 17.79 35.51 30.47
C MET A 72 16.44 34.78 30.57
N ALA A 73 16.30 33.87 31.55
CA ALA A 73 15.06 33.15 31.80
C ALA A 73 13.95 34.07 32.33
N SER A 74 14.26 34.96 33.29
CA SER A 74 13.31 35.93 33.84
C SER A 74 12.89 36.99 32.81
N GLU A 75 13.81 37.50 31.99
CA GLU A 75 13.51 38.40 30.86
C GLU A 75 12.65 37.74 29.77
N SER A 76 12.59 36.41 29.74
CA SER A 76 11.76 35.62 28.82
C SER A 76 10.44 35.17 29.46
N GLY A 77 10.17 35.58 30.71
CA GLY A 77 8.90 35.35 31.40
C GLY A 77 8.80 34.03 32.16
N PHE A 78 9.92 33.40 32.53
CA PHE A 78 9.93 32.26 33.44
C PHE A 78 10.09 32.69 34.90
N ALA A 79 9.48 31.94 35.83
CA ALA A 79 9.83 32.02 37.24
C ALA A 79 11.17 31.31 37.45
N VAL A 80 12.08 31.94 38.20
CA VAL A 80 13.46 31.46 38.36
C VAL A 80 13.81 31.28 39.83
N TYR A 81 14.45 30.15 40.14
CA TYR A 81 14.96 29.84 41.48
C TYR A 81 16.44 29.42 41.39
N GLY A 82 17.19 29.64 42.48
CA GLY A 82 18.63 29.32 42.53
C GLY A 82 18.91 27.86 42.83
N ALA A 83 18.08 27.24 43.68
CA ALA A 83 18.23 25.84 44.08
C ALA A 83 16.88 25.14 44.26
N VAL A 84 16.88 23.81 44.19
CA VAL A 84 15.73 22.95 44.52
C VAL A 84 15.86 22.50 45.98
N GLY A 85 14.84 22.75 46.80
CA GLY A 85 14.75 22.22 48.16
C GLY A 85 14.46 20.71 48.19
N PRO A 86 14.68 20.04 49.33
CA PRO A 86 14.52 18.58 49.46
C PRO A 86 13.10 18.06 49.18
N GLU A 87 12.08 18.93 49.22
CA GLU A 87 10.68 18.59 48.90
C GLU A 87 10.19 19.13 47.54
N GLY A 88 11.11 19.57 46.67
CA GLY A 88 10.77 20.04 45.31
C GLY A 88 10.29 21.49 45.23
N GLU A 89 10.38 22.25 46.33
CA GLU A 89 10.13 23.70 46.33
C GLU A 89 11.36 24.48 45.85
N GLY A 90 11.15 25.49 45.00
CA GLY A 90 12.22 26.35 44.51
C GLY A 90 12.67 27.34 45.58
N ILE A 91 13.97 27.37 45.89
CA ILE A 91 14.57 28.32 46.82
C ILE A 91 14.99 29.56 46.02
N PRO A 92 14.46 30.76 46.31
CA PRO A 92 14.87 31.98 45.62
C PRO A 92 16.37 32.20 45.84
N SER A 93 17.10 32.41 44.74
CA SER A 93 18.51 32.77 44.81
C SER A 93 18.60 34.14 45.47
N ASP A 94 19.33 34.26 46.58
CA ASP A 94 19.66 35.57 47.14
C ASP A 94 20.36 36.37 46.03
N GLY A 95 19.69 37.43 45.59
CA GLY A 95 20.22 38.30 44.56
C GLY A 95 21.49 38.97 45.10
N GLU A 96 22.62 38.69 44.47
CA GLU A 96 23.87 39.42 44.66
C GLU A 96 23.56 40.92 44.68
N ALA A 97 23.75 41.55 45.84
CA ALA A 97 23.44 42.96 46.03
C ALA A 97 24.20 43.79 44.97
N PRO A 98 23.56 44.77 44.32
CA PRO A 98 24.24 45.57 43.31
C PRO A 98 25.46 46.23 43.94
N ALA A 99 26.64 45.92 43.39
CA ALA A 99 27.88 46.58 43.77
C ALA A 99 27.68 48.11 43.71
N PRO A 100 28.02 48.86 44.77
CA PRO A 100 27.77 50.29 44.79
C PRO A 100 28.52 50.97 43.64
N ILE A 101 27.78 51.73 42.84
CA ILE A 101 28.29 52.53 41.73
C ILE A 101 29.39 53.44 42.27
N ARG A 102 30.63 53.15 41.89
CA ARG A 102 31.79 54.03 42.15
C ARG A 102 31.62 55.28 41.29
N ARG A 103 30.91 56.28 41.82
CA ARG A 103 30.80 57.62 41.24
C ARG A 103 32.16 58.32 41.32
N TRP A 104 32.76 58.58 40.18
CA TRP A 104 34.06 59.25 40.01
C TRP A 104 34.03 60.78 40.25
N TRP A 105 32.95 61.32 40.82
CA TRP A 105 32.77 62.74 41.12
C TRP A 105 32.37 62.97 42.58
N GLN A 106 33.26 62.65 43.52
CA GLN A 106 33.29 63.32 44.83
C GLN A 106 34.72 63.40 45.36
N ARG A 107 35.36 64.54 45.08
CA ARG A 107 36.23 65.33 45.97
C ARG A 107 36.25 66.71 45.32
N ARG A 108 35.92 67.84 45.95
CA ARG A 108 35.62 68.17 47.35
C ARG A 108 34.97 69.56 47.26
N ALA A 109 33.82 69.77 47.91
CA ALA A 109 33.32 71.12 48.13
C ALA A 109 34.12 71.76 49.27
N ALA A 110 34.63 72.96 49.04
CA ALA A 110 34.90 73.93 50.08
C ALA A 110 34.11 75.20 49.70
N ALA A 111 33.27 75.64 50.62
CA ALA A 111 32.30 76.73 50.47
C ALA A 111 32.92 78.09 50.92
N PRO A 112 32.17 79.20 51.06
CA PRO A 112 32.32 80.40 50.24
C PRO A 112 32.64 81.68 51.05
N THR A 113 32.76 82.84 50.38
CA THR A 113 32.33 84.24 50.75
C THR A 113 33.22 85.25 49.98
N THR A 114 32.68 86.00 48.99
CA THR A 114 32.22 87.42 49.02
C THR A 114 33.31 88.42 49.46
N HIS A 115 33.57 89.60 48.89
CA HIS A 115 32.76 90.63 48.22
C HIS A 115 33.68 91.64 47.47
N VAL A 116 33.09 92.29 46.44
CA VAL A 116 33.19 93.73 46.08
C VAL A 116 34.49 94.30 45.46
N GLY A 117 34.33 94.93 44.28
CA GLY A 117 34.75 96.32 44.17
C GLY A 117 35.34 96.81 42.84
N VAL A 118 34.49 97.47 42.05
CA VAL A 118 34.75 98.76 41.36
C VAL A 118 35.71 98.80 40.17
N GLY A 119 35.18 99.32 39.04
CA GLY A 119 35.88 100.31 38.22
C GLY A 119 36.15 99.94 36.77
N ALA A 120 35.28 100.41 35.86
CA ALA A 120 35.61 100.57 34.44
C ALA A 120 36.69 101.67 34.27
N PRO A 121 37.43 101.70 33.13
CA PRO A 121 36.90 102.44 31.99
C PRO A 121 37.18 101.82 30.60
N THR A 122 36.13 101.89 29.78
CA THR A 122 36.02 102.39 28.39
C THR A 122 37.18 102.32 27.37
N ARG A 123 36.73 102.07 26.12
CA ARG A 123 37.28 102.44 24.79
C ARG A 123 38.43 101.54 24.28
N LEU A 124 38.52 101.14 23.02
CA LEU A 124 37.83 101.47 21.77
C LEU A 124 38.17 100.37 20.74
N LEU A 125 37.35 100.31 19.68
CA LEU A 125 37.56 99.60 18.41
C LEU A 125 39.02 99.52 17.94
N THR A 126 39.42 98.40 17.34
CA THR A 126 40.01 98.37 15.98
C THR A 126 40.14 96.96 15.41
N LYS A 127 40.11 96.95 14.07
CA LYS A 127 40.03 95.85 13.11
C LYS A 127 41.16 94.82 13.14
N THR A 128 40.81 93.63 12.64
CA THR A 128 41.59 92.69 11.78
C THR A 128 42.94 92.17 12.26
N ALA A 129 43.10 90.84 12.29
CA ALA A 129 44.01 90.11 11.39
C ALA A 129 44.04 88.62 11.75
N THR A 130 43.76 87.80 10.76
CA THR A 130 44.06 86.38 10.69
C THR A 130 45.57 86.15 10.81
N GLU A 131 46.06 85.69 11.96
CA GLU A 131 47.38 85.05 12.07
C GLU A 131 47.21 83.53 12.22
N LEU A 132 47.39 82.81 11.11
CA LEU A 132 47.56 81.36 11.11
C LEU A 132 48.95 81.03 11.66
N LYS A 133 49.01 80.62 12.94
CA LYS A 133 50.20 79.96 13.51
C LYS A 133 50.36 78.56 12.87
N PRO A 134 51.57 78.17 12.41
CA PRO A 134 51.80 76.98 11.58
C PRO A 134 51.41 75.64 12.23
N GLY A 135 51.30 75.58 13.57
CA GLY A 135 50.88 74.36 14.29
C GLY A 135 49.37 74.04 14.20
N ARG A 136 48.50 75.04 13.96
CA ARG A 136 47.04 74.80 13.84
C ARG A 136 46.61 74.46 12.42
N PHE A 137 47.29 75.00 11.40
CA PHE A 137 47.06 74.67 9.99
C PHE A 137 47.29 73.18 9.73
N LEU A 138 48.37 72.61 10.27
CA LEU A 138 48.68 71.19 10.18
C LEU A 138 47.60 70.32 10.86
N LEU A 139 47.07 70.74 12.01
CA LEU A 139 45.94 70.07 12.67
C LEU A 139 44.66 70.11 11.84
N TYR A 140 44.29 71.23 11.21
CA TYR A 140 43.11 71.30 10.35
C TYR A 140 43.27 70.45 9.09
N VAL A 141 44.44 70.45 8.45
CA VAL A 141 44.72 69.61 7.29
C VAL A 141 44.63 68.12 7.67
N THR A 142 45.24 67.70 8.79
CA THR A 142 45.15 66.31 9.25
C THR A 142 43.73 65.89 9.61
N ALA A 143 42.94 66.75 10.27
CA ALA A 143 41.55 66.50 10.59
C ALA A 143 40.68 66.37 9.33
N ILE A 144 40.88 67.24 8.35
CA ILE A 144 40.17 67.17 7.05
C ILE A 144 40.58 65.90 6.30
N THR A 145 41.85 65.52 6.30
CA THR A 145 42.29 64.27 5.66
C THR A 145 41.72 63.04 6.37
N LEU A 146 41.64 63.02 7.70
CA LEU A 146 41.02 61.93 8.46
C LEU A 146 39.52 61.84 8.21
N ILE A 147 38.84 62.99 8.09
CA ILE A 147 37.42 63.02 7.71
C ILE A 147 37.24 62.53 6.27
N LEU A 148 38.08 62.96 5.32
CA LEU A 148 38.02 62.48 3.94
C LEU A 148 38.31 60.98 3.84
N VAL A 149 39.31 60.46 4.56
CA VAL A 149 39.60 59.03 4.64
C VAL A 149 38.47 58.29 5.32
N GLY A 150 37.87 58.85 6.38
CA GLY A 150 36.72 58.28 7.07
C GLY A 150 35.45 58.25 6.20
N VAL A 151 35.19 59.31 5.43
CA VAL A 151 34.07 59.40 4.48
C VAL A 151 34.29 58.48 3.29
N PHE A 152 35.52 58.39 2.78
CA PHE A 152 35.89 57.44 1.73
C PHE A 152 35.77 56.00 2.21
N ALA A 153 36.28 55.68 3.40
CA ALA A 153 36.11 54.38 4.03
C ALA A 153 34.62 54.08 4.27
N ALA A 154 33.84 55.05 4.75
CA ALA A 154 32.40 54.88 4.90
C ALA A 154 31.72 54.61 3.55
N ALA A 155 32.08 55.34 2.48
CA ALA A 155 31.55 55.13 1.14
C ALA A 155 31.90 53.75 0.54
N VAL A 156 33.03 53.15 0.93
CA VAL A 156 33.43 51.82 0.46
C VAL A 156 32.85 50.69 1.33
N PHE A 157 32.81 50.85 2.65
CA PHE A 157 32.52 49.77 3.60
C PHE A 157 31.09 49.74 4.16
N VAL A 158 30.34 50.83 4.06
CA VAL A 158 28.96 50.96 4.60
C VAL A 158 27.87 50.51 3.61
N PRO A 159 27.93 50.83 2.29
CA PRO A 159 26.85 50.48 1.39
C PRO A 159 26.60 48.97 1.35
N SER A 160 25.33 48.60 1.36
CA SER A 160 24.87 47.23 1.20
C SER A 160 23.74 47.17 0.18
N ALA A 161 23.69 46.10 -0.60
CA ALA A 161 22.65 45.86 -1.60
C ALA A 161 22.04 44.49 -1.38
N SER A 162 20.73 44.42 -1.46
CA SER A 162 19.96 43.17 -1.49
C SER A 162 19.30 43.03 -2.86
N VAL A 163 19.52 41.89 -3.49
CA VAL A 163 19.01 41.56 -4.82
C VAL A 163 18.10 40.35 -4.69
N THR A 164 16.80 40.54 -4.89
CA THR A 164 15.84 39.43 -4.94
C THR A 164 15.60 39.04 -6.39
N LEU A 165 15.91 37.79 -6.74
CA LEU A 165 15.70 37.20 -8.06
C LEU A 165 14.50 36.25 -7.99
N GLY A 166 13.43 36.57 -8.71
CA GLY A 166 12.22 35.76 -8.81
C GLY A 166 12.25 34.89 -10.06
N ALA A 167 12.30 33.57 -9.93
CA ALA A 167 12.14 32.64 -11.05
C ALA A 167 10.75 32.01 -11.08
N GLN A 168 10.28 31.58 -12.26
CA GLN A 168 9.03 30.85 -12.41
C GLN A 168 9.27 29.34 -12.38
N ALA A 169 8.52 28.62 -11.57
CA ALA A 169 8.52 27.16 -11.56
C ALA A 169 7.94 26.61 -12.87
N GLN A 170 8.68 25.73 -13.54
CA GLN A 170 8.22 25.03 -14.75
C GLN A 170 7.92 23.56 -14.41
N PRO A 171 6.80 23.00 -14.90
CA PRO A 171 6.52 21.57 -14.73
C PRO A 171 7.45 20.75 -15.62
N PHE A 172 8.10 19.74 -15.04
CA PHE A 172 8.92 18.76 -15.74
C PHE A 172 8.39 17.36 -15.42
N SER A 173 8.09 16.57 -16.45
CA SER A 173 7.48 15.25 -16.27
C SER A 173 7.99 14.24 -17.28
N GLU A 174 8.25 13.03 -16.79
CA GLU A 174 8.53 11.85 -17.61
C GLU A 174 7.34 10.88 -17.49
N LYS A 175 6.89 10.33 -18.61
CA LYS A 175 5.73 9.43 -18.70
C LYS A 175 6.14 8.09 -19.29
N ASP A 176 5.37 7.05 -18.95
CA ASP A 176 5.52 5.68 -19.46
C ASP A 176 6.94 5.13 -19.30
N VAL A 177 7.57 5.47 -18.19
CA VAL A 177 8.92 5.01 -17.85
C VAL A 177 8.84 3.59 -17.31
N GLU A 178 9.59 2.68 -17.93
CA GLU A 178 9.73 1.31 -17.46
C GLU A 178 10.98 1.13 -16.60
N ILE A 179 10.79 0.65 -15.36
CA ILE A 179 11.88 0.27 -14.46
C ILE A 179 11.75 -1.22 -14.16
N ARG A 180 12.83 -1.96 -14.46
CA ARG A 180 12.92 -3.40 -14.20
C ARG A 180 13.55 -3.63 -12.84
N ALA A 181 13.00 -4.57 -12.09
CA ALA A 181 13.50 -5.00 -10.79
C ALA A 181 13.77 -6.51 -10.80
N GLN A 182 14.83 -6.91 -10.11
CA GLN A 182 15.25 -8.31 -9.98
C GLN A 182 15.76 -8.55 -8.56
N PRO A 183 15.66 -9.77 -8.03
CA PRO A 183 16.14 -10.07 -6.69
C PRO A 183 17.64 -9.78 -6.56
N GLY A 184 18.02 -9.07 -5.49
CA GLY A 184 19.42 -8.72 -5.22
C GLY A 184 20.05 -7.66 -6.13
N LYS A 185 19.27 -6.99 -7.00
CA LYS A 185 19.76 -5.91 -7.87
C LYS A 185 19.14 -4.56 -7.49
N PRO A 186 19.91 -3.46 -7.41
CA PRO A 186 19.34 -2.12 -7.31
C PRO A 186 18.62 -1.75 -8.62
N PRO A 187 17.70 -0.78 -8.61
CA PRO A 187 17.34 0.11 -7.49
C PRO A 187 16.22 -0.42 -6.58
N ILE A 188 15.48 -1.45 -6.98
CA ILE A 188 14.30 -1.94 -6.27
C ILE A 188 14.59 -3.31 -5.67
N LYS A 189 14.43 -3.46 -4.36
CA LYS A 189 14.58 -4.76 -3.69
C LYS A 189 13.35 -5.61 -3.98
N VAL A 190 13.59 -6.81 -4.50
CA VAL A 190 12.56 -7.83 -4.71
C VAL A 190 12.94 -9.09 -3.94
N ARG A 191 11.96 -9.67 -3.24
CA ARG A 191 12.09 -10.91 -2.48
C ARG A 191 11.06 -11.92 -3.00
N PRO A 192 11.47 -12.88 -3.84
CA PRO A 192 10.60 -13.95 -4.28
C PRO A 192 10.40 -14.95 -3.13
N VAL A 193 9.17 -15.41 -2.94
CA VAL A 193 8.82 -16.44 -1.97
C VAL A 193 8.03 -17.52 -2.67
N VAL A 194 8.50 -18.76 -2.57
CA VAL A 194 7.82 -19.93 -3.13
C VAL A 194 7.25 -20.75 -1.99
N ILE A 195 5.94 -21.02 -2.05
CA ILE A 195 5.23 -21.86 -1.09
C ILE A 195 4.65 -23.05 -1.87
N ALA A 196 4.81 -24.25 -1.32
CA ALA A 196 4.17 -25.45 -1.85
C ALA A 196 3.15 -25.96 -0.84
N LYS A 197 1.94 -26.26 -1.31
CA LYS A 197 0.88 -26.91 -0.51
C LYS A 197 0.45 -28.20 -1.15
N SER A 198 0.01 -29.12 -0.30
CA SER A 198 -0.61 -30.38 -0.70
C SER A 198 -1.91 -30.57 0.05
N ASN A 199 -2.92 -31.08 -0.64
CA ASN A 199 -4.20 -31.46 -0.05
C ASN A 199 -4.67 -32.80 -0.64
N SER A 200 -5.39 -33.57 0.16
CA SER A 200 -5.92 -34.88 -0.21
C SER A 200 -7.37 -34.97 0.25
N GLN A 201 -8.28 -35.26 -0.68
CA GLN A 201 -9.72 -35.28 -0.43
C GLN A 201 -10.41 -36.43 -1.18
N GLY A 202 -11.49 -36.94 -0.60
CA GLY A 202 -12.33 -37.96 -1.21
C GLY A 202 -13.47 -37.34 -2.04
N PHE A 203 -13.68 -37.88 -3.24
CA PHE A 203 -14.71 -37.47 -4.20
C PHE A 203 -15.65 -38.64 -4.50
N LYS A 204 -16.94 -38.36 -4.64
CA LYS A 204 -17.93 -39.35 -5.08
C LYS A 204 -17.91 -39.43 -6.61
N VAL A 205 -18.08 -40.62 -7.17
CA VAL A 205 -18.22 -40.77 -8.62
C VAL A 205 -19.64 -40.46 -9.05
N THR A 206 -19.81 -39.95 -10.27
CA THR A 206 -21.13 -39.63 -10.83
C THR A 206 -21.57 -40.62 -11.91
N GLY A 207 -20.63 -41.36 -12.52
CA GLY A 207 -20.95 -42.37 -13.51
C GLY A 207 -21.56 -43.63 -12.92
N SER A 208 -22.43 -44.28 -13.68
CA SER A 208 -22.95 -45.61 -13.40
C SER A 208 -22.98 -46.45 -14.68
N ILE A 209 -22.73 -47.75 -14.53
CA ILE A 209 -23.09 -48.76 -15.53
C ILE A 209 -24.40 -49.38 -15.07
N ASP A 210 -25.47 -49.09 -15.82
CA ASP A 210 -26.80 -49.59 -15.53
C ASP A 210 -27.15 -50.76 -16.44
N VAL A 211 -27.49 -51.89 -15.83
CA VAL A 211 -28.13 -53.02 -16.51
C VAL A 211 -29.63 -52.88 -16.29
N PRO A 212 -30.44 -52.70 -17.34
CA PRO A 212 -31.89 -52.58 -17.19
C PRO A 212 -32.52 -53.94 -16.86
N LEU A 213 -33.68 -53.91 -16.21
CA LEU A 213 -34.52 -55.10 -16.04
C LEU A 213 -35.08 -55.53 -17.40
N ALA A 214 -34.84 -56.78 -17.81
CA ALA A 214 -35.43 -57.36 -19.02
C ALA A 214 -36.11 -58.71 -18.73
N PRO A 215 -37.25 -59.01 -19.37
CA PRO A 215 -37.88 -60.32 -19.30
C PRO A 215 -37.16 -61.35 -20.16
N SER A 216 -37.16 -62.61 -19.72
CA SER A 216 -36.72 -63.72 -20.55
C SER A 216 -37.74 -64.01 -21.66
N THR A 217 -37.24 -64.30 -22.85
CA THR A 217 -38.04 -64.64 -24.03
C THR A 217 -37.57 -65.96 -24.61
N GLY A 218 -38.48 -66.66 -25.28
CA GLY A 218 -38.14 -67.89 -25.97
C GLY A 218 -39.31 -68.43 -26.77
N GLN A 219 -39.21 -69.68 -27.17
CA GLN A 219 -40.22 -70.37 -27.96
C GLN A 219 -40.61 -71.69 -27.32
N VAL A 220 -41.90 -72.00 -27.40
CA VAL A 220 -42.44 -73.30 -27.01
C VAL A 220 -43.16 -73.93 -28.20
N VAL A 221 -43.20 -75.24 -28.22
CA VAL A 221 -43.92 -76.05 -29.19
C VAL A 221 -45.06 -76.75 -28.47
N TYR A 222 -46.28 -76.41 -28.86
CA TYR A 222 -47.45 -77.20 -28.49
C TYR A 222 -47.53 -78.44 -29.39
N THR A 223 -47.87 -79.58 -28.81
CA THR A 223 -48.16 -80.83 -29.50
C THR A 223 -49.55 -81.30 -29.10
N ASN A 224 -50.40 -81.58 -30.08
CA ASN A 224 -51.77 -82.05 -29.86
C ASN A 224 -51.94 -83.47 -30.43
N ASN A 225 -51.85 -84.48 -29.56
CA ASN A 225 -52.03 -85.89 -29.90
C ASN A 225 -53.49 -86.36 -29.77
N LEU A 226 -54.44 -85.45 -29.55
CA LEU A 226 -55.85 -85.79 -29.59
C LEU A 226 -56.25 -86.17 -31.02
N GLN A 227 -57.02 -87.25 -31.13
CA GLN A 227 -57.69 -87.58 -32.38
C GLN A 227 -58.82 -86.58 -32.59
N ASP A 228 -59.10 -86.23 -33.85
CA ASP A 228 -60.28 -85.44 -34.19
C ASP A 228 -61.53 -86.08 -33.54
N PRO A 229 -62.17 -85.43 -32.55
CA PRO A 229 -63.21 -86.04 -31.72
C PRO A 229 -64.45 -86.49 -32.50
N SER A 230 -64.62 -86.13 -33.77
CA SER A 230 -65.84 -86.50 -34.48
C SER A 230 -65.77 -86.59 -36.01
N GLY A 231 -64.66 -86.28 -36.69
CA GLY A 231 -64.68 -86.18 -38.17
C GLY A 231 -65.78 -85.25 -38.72
N ARG A 232 -66.37 -84.41 -37.85
CA ARG A 232 -67.56 -83.56 -38.06
C ARG A 232 -67.47 -82.23 -37.31
N SER A 233 -66.56 -82.07 -36.35
CA SER A 233 -66.24 -80.77 -35.78
C SER A 233 -65.40 -80.03 -36.82
N GLY A 234 -65.97 -79.03 -37.49
CA GLY A 234 -65.25 -78.19 -38.47
C GLY A 234 -64.11 -77.35 -37.88
N SER A 235 -63.55 -77.72 -36.72
CA SER A 235 -62.40 -77.07 -36.10
C SER A 235 -61.10 -77.69 -36.61
N GLN A 236 -60.17 -76.82 -37.01
CA GLN A 236 -58.88 -77.23 -37.57
C GLN A 236 -57.87 -77.69 -36.50
N GLY A 237 -58.22 -77.59 -35.20
CA GLY A 237 -57.36 -77.95 -34.07
C GLY A 237 -57.79 -77.31 -32.75
N LEU A 238 -56.93 -77.41 -31.72
CA LEU A 238 -57.06 -76.70 -30.46
C LEU A 238 -56.54 -75.27 -30.58
N VAL A 239 -57.24 -74.29 -29.99
CA VAL A 239 -56.84 -72.88 -30.04
C VAL A 239 -56.22 -72.44 -28.72
N PHE A 240 -54.93 -72.10 -28.73
CA PHE A 240 -54.25 -71.44 -27.61
C PHE A 240 -54.27 -69.92 -27.83
N LYS A 241 -54.92 -69.21 -26.91
CA LYS A 241 -55.10 -67.76 -27.02
C LYS A 241 -53.81 -67.01 -26.70
N TYR A 242 -53.68 -65.79 -27.22
CA TYR A 242 -52.68 -64.84 -26.73
C TYR A 242 -52.80 -64.69 -25.20
N GLY A 243 -51.67 -64.74 -24.50
CA GLY A 243 -51.61 -64.70 -23.04
C GLY A 243 -51.85 -66.04 -22.34
N GLN A 244 -51.95 -67.16 -23.08
CA GLN A 244 -51.97 -68.51 -22.49
C GLN A 244 -50.78 -68.68 -21.53
N ARG A 245 -51.06 -69.12 -20.30
CA ARG A 245 -50.05 -69.34 -19.26
C ARG A 245 -49.47 -70.74 -19.35
N LEU A 246 -48.16 -70.80 -19.19
CA LEU A 246 -47.35 -72.00 -19.23
C LEU A 246 -46.46 -72.00 -18.00
N MET A 247 -46.15 -73.17 -17.48
CA MET A 247 -45.33 -73.30 -16.30
C MET A 247 -44.16 -74.23 -16.55
N ASN A 248 -43.02 -73.88 -15.95
CA ASN A 248 -41.84 -74.71 -15.87
C ASN A 248 -41.95 -75.69 -14.69
N SER A 249 -41.19 -76.78 -14.76
CA SER A 249 -40.97 -77.76 -13.67
C SER A 249 -40.68 -77.13 -12.28
N ASN A 250 -40.11 -75.93 -12.24
CA ASN A 250 -39.76 -75.18 -11.02
C ASN A 250 -40.84 -74.17 -10.58
N GLY A 251 -42.04 -74.16 -11.20
CA GLY A 251 -43.13 -73.25 -10.85
C GLY A 251 -43.00 -71.83 -11.42
N LEU A 252 -42.16 -71.63 -12.44
CA LEU A 252 -42.00 -70.34 -13.11
C LEU A 252 -43.02 -70.21 -14.25
N GLU A 253 -43.75 -69.09 -14.27
CA GLU A 253 -44.78 -68.81 -15.26
C GLU A 253 -44.25 -68.08 -16.50
N PHE A 254 -44.78 -68.47 -17.66
CA PHE A 254 -44.56 -67.86 -18.96
C PHE A 254 -45.91 -67.56 -19.63
N ALA A 255 -45.98 -66.48 -20.40
CA ALA A 255 -47.14 -66.15 -21.21
C ALA A 255 -46.82 -66.25 -22.70
N GLN A 256 -47.73 -66.85 -23.45
CA GLN A 256 -47.70 -66.80 -24.91
C GLN A 256 -47.88 -65.36 -25.40
N THR A 257 -46.95 -64.90 -26.24
CA THR A 257 -46.99 -63.58 -26.89
C THR A 257 -47.36 -63.66 -28.37
N SER A 258 -47.33 -64.85 -28.96
CA SER A 258 -47.89 -65.06 -30.30
C SER A 258 -49.42 -64.87 -30.30
N PRO A 259 -50.01 -64.43 -31.43
CA PRO A 259 -51.46 -64.38 -31.60
C PRO A 259 -52.12 -65.75 -31.34
N ASN A 260 -53.45 -65.76 -31.28
CA ASN A 260 -54.24 -66.98 -31.14
C ASN A 260 -53.77 -68.04 -32.15
N THR A 261 -53.29 -69.17 -31.65
CA THR A 261 -52.61 -70.20 -32.44
C THR A 261 -53.42 -71.48 -32.44
N VAL A 262 -53.72 -72.01 -33.62
CA VAL A 262 -54.44 -73.27 -33.80
C VAL A 262 -53.43 -74.41 -33.95
N VAL A 263 -53.46 -75.37 -33.03
CA VAL A 263 -52.62 -76.57 -33.01
C VAL A 263 -53.42 -77.74 -33.59
N PRO A 264 -53.08 -78.25 -34.79
CA PRO A 264 -53.88 -79.24 -35.49
C PRO A 264 -54.09 -80.54 -34.72
N TRP A 265 -55.18 -81.26 -35.02
CA TRP A 265 -55.44 -82.61 -34.51
C TRP A 265 -54.41 -83.64 -35.01
N ASN A 266 -54.47 -84.86 -34.46
CA ASN A 266 -53.72 -86.03 -34.95
C ASN A 266 -52.19 -85.86 -34.90
N GLY A 267 -51.65 -85.31 -33.81
CA GLY A 267 -50.21 -85.12 -33.62
C GLY A 267 -49.66 -83.80 -34.16
N GLY A 268 -50.53 -82.84 -34.46
CA GLY A 268 -50.13 -81.52 -34.97
C GLY A 268 -49.27 -80.75 -33.96
N GLN A 269 -48.31 -79.98 -34.47
CA GLN A 269 -47.45 -79.11 -33.69
C GLN A 269 -47.48 -77.66 -34.16
N LYS A 270 -47.37 -76.72 -33.22
CA LYS A 270 -47.11 -75.31 -33.53
C LYS A 270 -46.17 -74.67 -32.51
N THR A 271 -45.26 -73.88 -33.03
CA THR A 271 -44.35 -73.04 -32.25
C THR A 271 -45.00 -71.69 -31.96
N VAL A 272 -44.89 -71.23 -30.72
CA VAL A 272 -45.29 -69.88 -30.30
C VAL A 272 -44.17 -69.22 -29.49
N ASN A 273 -44.12 -67.90 -29.53
CA ASN A 273 -43.24 -67.10 -28.70
C ASN A 273 -43.83 -66.99 -27.29
N VAL A 274 -42.95 -67.01 -26.31
CA VAL A 274 -43.29 -66.85 -24.89
C VAL A 274 -42.40 -65.82 -24.22
N ILE A 275 -42.94 -65.20 -23.19
CA ILE A 275 -42.24 -64.26 -22.31
C ILE A 275 -42.42 -64.68 -20.86
N ALA A 276 -41.37 -64.60 -20.05
CA ALA A 276 -41.46 -64.83 -18.62
C ALA A 276 -42.38 -63.77 -17.98
N VAL A 277 -43.32 -64.22 -17.16
CA VAL A 277 -44.29 -63.31 -16.50
C VAL A 277 -43.60 -62.42 -15.49
N LYS A 278 -42.68 -63.01 -14.72
CA LYS A 278 -41.76 -62.28 -13.85
C LYS A 278 -40.49 -61.95 -14.64
N PRO A 279 -40.21 -60.67 -14.95
CA PRO A 279 -38.97 -60.28 -15.60
C PRO A 279 -37.77 -60.52 -14.66
N GLY A 280 -36.57 -60.66 -15.23
CA GLY A 280 -35.35 -60.95 -14.49
C GLY A 280 -34.61 -62.20 -14.97
N THR A 281 -33.43 -62.46 -14.40
CA THR A 281 -32.62 -63.64 -14.76
C THR A 281 -33.31 -64.96 -14.40
N ALA A 282 -34.20 -64.94 -13.40
CA ALA A 282 -35.00 -66.08 -12.99
C ALA A 282 -35.89 -66.66 -14.11
N GLY A 283 -36.26 -65.85 -15.12
CA GLY A 283 -37.03 -66.32 -16.27
C GLY A 283 -36.22 -67.10 -17.32
N ASN A 284 -34.88 -67.10 -17.23
CA ASN A 284 -34.01 -67.84 -18.13
C ASN A 284 -33.95 -69.31 -17.70
N VAL A 285 -34.69 -70.15 -18.41
CA VAL A 285 -34.80 -71.59 -18.10
C VAL A 285 -34.19 -72.42 -19.21
N GLY A 286 -33.65 -73.59 -18.85
CA GLY A 286 -33.05 -74.53 -19.81
C GLY A 286 -34.04 -75.03 -20.85
N ASP A 287 -33.55 -75.72 -21.88
CA ASP A 287 -34.42 -76.41 -22.83
C ASP A 287 -35.26 -77.50 -22.14
N HIS A 288 -36.41 -77.83 -22.73
CA HIS A 288 -37.35 -78.87 -22.28
C HIS A 288 -37.88 -78.71 -20.84
N SER A 289 -37.82 -77.51 -20.29
CA SER A 289 -38.14 -77.21 -18.90
C SER A 289 -39.53 -76.59 -18.72
N ILE A 290 -40.05 -75.90 -19.74
CA ILE A 290 -41.44 -75.42 -19.85
C ILE A 290 -42.30 -76.56 -20.37
N ASN A 291 -43.01 -77.24 -19.48
CA ASN A 291 -43.68 -78.50 -19.77
C ASN A 291 -45.14 -78.58 -19.30
N GLN A 292 -45.66 -77.53 -18.66
CA GLN A 292 -47.03 -77.47 -18.19
C GLN A 292 -47.80 -76.36 -18.88
N ILE A 293 -49.06 -76.64 -19.23
CA ILE A 293 -50.00 -75.65 -19.76
C ILE A 293 -51.05 -75.42 -18.69
N GLU A 294 -51.14 -74.20 -18.16
CA GLU A 294 -52.09 -73.89 -17.09
C GLU A 294 -53.54 -73.86 -17.62
N ASN A 295 -54.47 -74.39 -16.84
CA ASN A 295 -55.89 -74.47 -17.18
C ASN A 295 -56.13 -75.08 -18.58
N CYS A 296 -55.29 -76.05 -18.96
CA CYS A 296 -55.34 -76.65 -20.27
C CYS A 296 -56.55 -77.57 -20.41
N CYS A 297 -57.29 -77.22 -21.45
CA CYS A 297 -57.84 -78.14 -22.41
C CYS A 297 -59.14 -78.85 -22.03
N ASP A 298 -59.77 -78.53 -20.90
CA ASP A 298 -61.16 -78.93 -20.63
C ASP A 298 -62.09 -78.54 -21.80
N PRO A 299 -62.97 -79.45 -22.29
CA PRO A 299 -63.29 -80.78 -21.76
C PRO A 299 -62.44 -81.94 -22.33
N PHE A 300 -61.36 -81.66 -23.05
CA PHE A 300 -60.49 -82.65 -23.69
C PHE A 300 -59.45 -83.24 -22.72
N ASP A 301 -58.98 -84.44 -23.06
CA ASP A 301 -57.94 -85.16 -22.33
C ASP A 301 -56.58 -84.42 -22.41
N GLY A 302 -56.29 -83.60 -21.39
CA GLY A 302 -55.06 -82.83 -21.29
C GLY A 302 -53.78 -83.66 -21.27
N SER A 303 -53.85 -84.98 -21.00
CA SER A 303 -52.67 -85.87 -21.04
C SER A 303 -52.14 -86.11 -22.45
N LYS A 304 -52.93 -85.79 -23.49
CA LYS A 304 -52.55 -85.90 -24.91
C LYS A 304 -52.09 -84.57 -25.52
N VAL A 305 -52.02 -83.52 -24.71
CA VAL A 305 -51.58 -82.20 -25.12
C VAL A 305 -50.33 -81.85 -24.32
N HIS A 306 -49.24 -81.57 -25.02
CA HIS A 306 -47.96 -81.29 -24.38
C HIS A 306 -47.40 -79.96 -24.88
N VAL A 307 -46.67 -79.29 -24.01
CA VAL A 307 -45.82 -78.16 -24.37
C VAL A 307 -44.38 -78.52 -24.02
N THR A 308 -43.44 -78.08 -24.84
CA THR A 308 -42.01 -78.13 -24.53
C THR A 308 -41.34 -76.91 -25.13
N ASN A 309 -40.29 -76.38 -24.50
CA ASN A 309 -39.40 -75.41 -25.15
C ASN A 309 -38.20 -76.14 -25.75
N PRO A 310 -38.09 -76.30 -27.08
CA PRO A 310 -36.96 -77.04 -27.66
C PRO A 310 -35.61 -76.38 -27.41
N GLN A 311 -35.59 -75.07 -27.11
CA GLN A 311 -34.40 -74.28 -26.80
C GLN A 311 -34.60 -73.56 -25.47
N ALA A 312 -33.50 -73.26 -24.77
CA ALA A 312 -33.53 -72.46 -23.55
C ALA A 312 -34.13 -71.06 -23.80
N THR A 313 -34.83 -70.53 -22.81
CA THR A 313 -35.25 -69.11 -22.83
C THR A 313 -34.08 -68.23 -22.40
N GLY A 314 -34.02 -67.00 -22.90
CA GLY A 314 -32.89 -66.10 -22.67
C GLY A 314 -33.26 -64.62 -22.74
N GLY A 315 -32.28 -63.77 -22.44
CA GLY A 315 -32.44 -62.30 -22.46
C GLY A 315 -33.01 -61.70 -21.17
N GLY A 316 -33.41 -62.53 -20.20
CA GLY A 316 -33.81 -62.06 -18.88
C GLY A 316 -32.62 -61.50 -18.10
N THR A 317 -32.72 -60.27 -17.60
CA THR A 317 -31.66 -59.58 -16.83
C THR A 317 -32.25 -58.88 -15.62
N ASP A 318 -31.54 -58.88 -14.51
CA ASP A 318 -31.94 -58.18 -13.29
C ASP A 318 -31.34 -56.77 -13.26
N PRO A 319 -32.06 -55.77 -12.72
CA PRO A 319 -31.59 -54.40 -12.68
C PRO A 319 -30.39 -54.31 -11.74
N SER A 320 -29.29 -53.72 -12.23
CA SER A 320 -28.14 -53.41 -11.38
C SER A 320 -27.53 -52.08 -11.82
N SER A 321 -27.01 -51.33 -10.86
CA SER A 321 -26.29 -50.08 -11.10
C SER A 321 -24.96 -50.18 -10.38
N THR A 322 -23.87 -50.13 -11.14
CA THR A 322 -22.51 -50.16 -10.58
C THR A 322 -21.87 -48.79 -10.78
N PRO A 323 -21.50 -48.07 -9.70
CA PRO A 323 -20.86 -46.77 -9.82
C PRO A 323 -19.49 -46.91 -10.50
N THR A 324 -19.15 -45.95 -11.36
CA THR A 324 -17.89 -45.93 -12.10
C THR A 324 -17.32 -44.51 -12.14
N MET A 325 -16.02 -44.40 -11.89
CA MET A 325 -15.31 -43.13 -12.01
C MET A 325 -15.28 -42.68 -13.48
N THR A 326 -15.72 -41.45 -13.76
CA THR A 326 -15.64 -40.88 -15.11
C THR A 326 -14.43 -39.96 -15.25
N VAL A 327 -14.06 -39.63 -16.50
CA VAL A 327 -13.04 -38.60 -16.77
C VAL A 327 -13.52 -37.23 -16.27
N SER A 328 -14.84 -36.96 -16.32
CA SER A 328 -15.42 -35.74 -15.77
C SER A 328 -15.24 -35.65 -14.25
N ASP A 329 -15.36 -36.77 -13.53
CA ASP A 329 -15.12 -36.81 -12.08
C ASP A 329 -13.65 -36.50 -11.76
N PHE A 330 -12.71 -37.07 -12.54
CA PHE A 330 -11.28 -36.79 -12.42
C PHE A 330 -10.96 -35.30 -12.63
N ASP A 331 -11.46 -34.71 -13.71
CA ASP A 331 -11.23 -33.30 -14.03
C ASP A 331 -11.89 -32.36 -13.02
N ALA A 332 -13.10 -32.68 -12.55
CA ALA A 332 -13.78 -31.90 -11.52
C ALA A 332 -13.02 -31.91 -10.19
N ALA A 333 -12.55 -33.09 -9.75
CA ALA A 333 -11.74 -33.22 -8.54
C ALA A 333 -10.42 -32.43 -8.64
N ARG A 334 -9.75 -32.51 -9.80
CA ARG A 334 -8.54 -31.72 -10.06
C ARG A 334 -8.82 -30.22 -9.97
N ALA A 335 -9.84 -29.74 -10.66
CA ALA A 335 -10.18 -28.31 -10.70
C ALA A 335 -10.56 -27.77 -9.31
N GLN A 336 -11.33 -28.55 -8.53
CA GLN A 336 -11.71 -28.18 -7.18
C GLN A 336 -10.48 -28.05 -6.26
N LEU A 337 -9.62 -29.07 -6.23
CA LEU A 337 -8.40 -29.01 -5.43
C LEU A 337 -7.47 -27.87 -5.88
N GLU A 338 -7.35 -27.65 -7.19
CA GLU A 338 -6.54 -26.57 -7.77
C GLU A 338 -6.99 -25.20 -7.27
N GLN A 339 -8.29 -24.94 -7.33
CA GLN A 339 -8.86 -23.69 -6.82
C GLN A 339 -8.64 -23.52 -5.32
N GLU A 340 -8.88 -24.57 -4.52
CA GLU A 340 -8.67 -24.54 -3.07
C GLU A 340 -7.21 -24.25 -2.71
N LEU A 341 -6.25 -24.92 -3.36
CA LEU A 341 -4.83 -24.69 -3.12
C LEU A 341 -4.37 -23.31 -3.60
N HIS A 342 -4.85 -22.82 -4.75
CA HIS A 342 -4.55 -21.46 -5.21
C HIS A 342 -5.00 -20.42 -4.19
N GLN A 343 -6.21 -20.56 -3.65
CA GLN A 343 -6.73 -19.65 -2.62
C GLN A 343 -5.91 -19.76 -1.32
N ALA A 344 -5.58 -20.97 -0.88
CA ALA A 344 -4.81 -21.20 0.33
C ALA A 344 -3.35 -20.69 0.23
N ILE A 345 -2.75 -20.75 -0.96
CA ILE A 345 -1.41 -20.20 -1.23
C ILE A 345 -1.48 -18.68 -1.30
N ALA A 346 -2.47 -18.10 -1.99
CA ALA A 346 -2.65 -16.66 -2.07
C ALA A 346 -2.85 -16.01 -0.70
N GLN A 347 -3.67 -16.64 0.16
CA GLN A 347 -3.85 -16.20 1.54
C GLN A 347 -2.54 -16.24 2.34
N GLU A 348 -1.76 -17.31 2.24
CA GLU A 348 -0.48 -17.41 2.95
C GLU A 348 0.57 -16.40 2.44
N LEU A 349 0.66 -16.22 1.13
CA LEU A 349 1.53 -15.20 0.53
C LEU A 349 1.09 -13.80 0.98
N SER A 350 -0.20 -13.47 0.96
CA SER A 350 -0.68 -12.16 1.44
C SER A 350 -0.34 -11.89 2.91
N ALA A 351 -0.31 -12.92 3.75
CA ALA A 351 0.07 -12.82 5.15
C ALA A 351 1.59 -12.81 5.40
N GLY A 352 2.39 -13.23 4.41
CA GLY A 352 3.86 -13.38 4.49
C GLY A 352 4.66 -12.11 4.21
N GLY A 353 4.01 -10.95 4.04
CA GLY A 353 4.67 -9.67 3.80
C GLY A 353 5.39 -9.13 5.05
N GLN A 354 6.60 -8.60 4.87
CA GLN A 354 7.33 -7.91 5.95
C GLN A 354 6.94 -6.42 6.02
N GLN A 355 7.39 -5.72 7.06
CA GLN A 355 7.07 -4.31 7.25
C GLN A 355 7.56 -3.44 6.06
N GLY A 356 6.62 -2.79 5.39
CA GLY A 356 6.89 -1.92 4.24
C GLY A 356 6.88 -2.63 2.87
N GLU A 357 6.83 -3.96 2.87
CA GLU A 357 6.72 -4.76 1.65
C GLU A 357 5.27 -4.89 1.20
N ARG A 358 5.12 -5.01 -0.12
CA ARG A 358 3.87 -5.27 -0.80
C ARG A 358 4.05 -6.47 -1.72
N LEU A 359 3.06 -7.36 -1.73
CA LEU A 359 3.00 -8.48 -2.65
C LEU A 359 2.59 -7.99 -4.05
N ALA A 360 3.28 -8.49 -5.08
CA ALA A 360 2.89 -8.30 -6.47
C ALA A 360 1.47 -8.85 -6.73
N GLU A 361 0.70 -8.16 -7.57
CA GLU A 361 -0.71 -8.53 -7.83
C GLU A 361 -0.85 -9.91 -8.48
N THR A 362 0.17 -10.34 -9.23
CA THR A 362 0.18 -11.64 -9.91
C THR A 362 1.00 -12.64 -9.11
N ILE A 363 0.38 -13.77 -8.76
CA ILE A 363 1.05 -14.94 -8.19
C ILE A 363 1.34 -15.91 -9.33
N ILE A 364 2.57 -16.44 -9.37
CA ILE A 364 2.99 -17.37 -10.41
C ILE A 364 2.84 -18.79 -9.88
N PHE A 365 1.85 -19.52 -10.40
CA PHE A 365 1.65 -20.92 -10.03
C PHE A 365 2.50 -21.86 -10.89
N GLY A 366 3.11 -22.84 -10.24
CA GLY A 366 3.79 -23.95 -10.90
C GLY A 366 2.80 -25.00 -11.41
N PRO A 367 3.26 -25.96 -12.23
CA PRO A 367 2.39 -26.99 -12.77
C PRO A 367 1.81 -27.87 -11.65
N PRO A 368 0.48 -28.04 -11.57
CA PRO A 368 -0.15 -28.85 -10.54
C PRO A 368 0.24 -30.32 -10.72
N GLN A 369 0.60 -30.96 -9.60
CA GLN A 369 0.83 -32.40 -9.55
C GLN A 369 -0.42 -33.05 -8.97
N PHE A 370 -1.25 -33.66 -9.83
CA PHE A 370 -2.48 -34.32 -9.42
C PHE A 370 -2.36 -35.84 -9.60
N THR A 371 -2.73 -36.57 -8.55
CA THR A 371 -2.71 -38.04 -8.52
C THR A 371 -3.99 -38.54 -7.87
N THR A 372 -4.44 -39.72 -8.29
CA THR A 372 -5.63 -40.38 -7.77
C THR A 372 -5.31 -41.81 -7.38
N ASP A 373 -6.04 -42.35 -6.41
CA ASP A 373 -5.95 -43.76 -6.02
C ASP A 373 -6.62 -44.73 -7.02
N HIS A 374 -7.50 -44.21 -7.88
CA HIS A 374 -8.21 -44.94 -8.94
C HIS A 374 -8.10 -44.22 -10.29
N GLN A 375 -8.37 -44.95 -11.37
CA GLN A 375 -8.40 -44.43 -12.73
C GLN A 375 -9.83 -44.29 -13.25
N PRO A 376 -10.07 -43.42 -14.24
CA PRO A 376 -11.34 -43.42 -14.96
C PRO A 376 -11.70 -44.82 -15.47
N GLN A 377 -12.98 -45.17 -15.41
CA GLN A 377 -13.59 -46.48 -15.67
C GLN A 377 -13.49 -47.50 -14.53
N ASP A 378 -12.76 -47.23 -13.45
CA ASP A 378 -12.78 -48.09 -12.27
C ASP A 378 -14.16 -48.10 -11.60
N LYS A 379 -14.59 -49.30 -11.20
CA LYS A 379 -15.91 -49.57 -10.60
C LYS A 379 -15.88 -49.32 -9.09
N VAL A 380 -15.79 -48.06 -8.69
CA VAL A 380 -15.74 -47.65 -7.28
C VAL A 380 -16.76 -46.56 -6.98
N PRO A 381 -17.34 -46.49 -5.76
CA PRO A 381 -18.31 -45.47 -5.39
C PRO A 381 -17.67 -44.09 -5.11
N SER A 382 -16.37 -44.06 -4.88
CA SER A 382 -15.59 -42.86 -4.57
C SER A 382 -14.11 -43.11 -4.85
N PHE A 383 -13.36 -42.03 -5.04
CA PHE A 383 -11.91 -42.05 -5.19
C PHE A 383 -11.28 -40.90 -4.39
N THR A 384 -9.99 -41.00 -4.09
CA THR A 384 -9.22 -39.98 -3.39
C THR A 384 -8.31 -39.26 -4.38
N GLY A 385 -8.44 -37.94 -4.45
CA GLY A 385 -7.54 -37.08 -5.21
C GLY A 385 -6.53 -36.42 -4.28
N THR A 386 -5.24 -36.52 -4.61
CA THR A 386 -4.16 -35.80 -3.93
C THR A 386 -3.50 -34.86 -4.92
N MET A 387 -3.42 -33.58 -4.54
CA MET A 387 -2.82 -32.56 -5.37
C MET A 387 -1.77 -31.76 -4.62
N THR A 388 -0.64 -31.49 -5.27
CA THR A 388 0.39 -30.57 -4.80
C THR A 388 0.58 -29.44 -5.81
N VAL A 389 0.55 -28.19 -5.33
CA VAL A 389 0.78 -26.99 -6.12
C VAL A 389 1.77 -26.08 -5.41
N SER A 390 2.67 -25.48 -6.18
CA SER A 390 3.53 -24.40 -5.72
C SER A 390 3.07 -23.06 -6.28
N GLY A 391 3.08 -22.01 -5.47
CA GLY A 391 2.92 -20.64 -5.93
C GLY A 391 4.11 -19.77 -5.51
N GLU A 392 4.54 -18.91 -6.41
CA GLU A 392 5.57 -17.90 -6.20
C GLU A 392 4.92 -16.52 -6.09
N GLY A 393 5.17 -15.84 -4.99
CA GLY A 393 4.78 -14.46 -4.76
C GLY A 393 6.01 -13.57 -4.60
N ASP A 394 6.02 -12.45 -5.32
CA ASP A 394 7.14 -11.50 -5.30
C ASP A 394 6.81 -10.31 -4.40
N PHE A 395 7.61 -10.09 -3.37
CA PHE A 395 7.49 -8.93 -2.50
C PHE A 395 8.43 -7.80 -2.93
N TYR A 396 7.94 -6.57 -2.90
CA TYR A 396 8.72 -5.37 -3.21
C TYR A 396 8.34 -4.23 -2.26
N ASN A 397 9.19 -3.20 -2.14
CA ASN A 397 8.87 -2.01 -1.33
C ASN A 397 8.42 -0.84 -2.20
N ASP A 398 7.25 -0.26 -1.90
CA ASP A 398 6.74 0.92 -2.59
C ASP A 398 7.73 2.10 -2.50
N ALA A 399 8.42 2.24 -1.37
CA ALA A 399 9.44 3.27 -1.16
C ALA A 399 10.61 3.15 -2.13
N ASP A 400 11.09 1.93 -2.39
CA ASP A 400 12.20 1.69 -3.32
C ASP A 400 11.79 2.01 -4.76
N VAL A 401 10.55 1.67 -5.15
CA VAL A 401 9.99 2.02 -6.46
C VAL A 401 9.92 3.53 -6.62
N ILE A 402 9.37 4.24 -5.64
CA ILE A 402 9.29 5.71 -5.65
C ILE A 402 10.69 6.34 -5.76
N GLN A 403 11.67 5.83 -5.01
CA GLN A 403 13.05 6.32 -5.07
C GLN A 403 13.72 6.04 -6.42
N ALA A 404 13.43 4.90 -7.05
CA ALA A 404 13.91 4.58 -8.39
C ALA A 404 13.40 5.60 -9.43
N TYR A 405 12.11 5.95 -9.40
CA TYR A 405 11.53 6.99 -10.27
C TYR A 405 12.09 8.39 -9.99
N LYS A 406 12.29 8.75 -8.71
CA LYS A 406 12.94 10.03 -8.34
C LYS A 406 14.36 10.12 -8.90
N THR A 407 15.13 9.04 -8.77
CA THR A 407 16.49 8.96 -9.30
C THR A 407 16.50 9.04 -10.82
N TYR A 408 15.58 8.34 -11.48
CA TYR A 408 15.41 8.36 -12.93
C TYR A 408 15.09 9.77 -13.47
N LEU A 409 14.20 10.50 -12.78
CA LEU A 409 13.85 11.88 -13.11
C LEU A 409 15.05 12.82 -12.90
N ALA A 410 15.75 12.70 -11.77
CA ALA A 410 16.91 13.52 -11.44
C ALA A 410 18.07 13.38 -12.44
N GLN A 411 18.29 12.18 -12.99
CA GLN A 411 19.30 11.93 -14.01
C GLN A 411 18.98 12.56 -15.37
N ARG A 412 17.72 12.91 -15.63
CA ARG A 412 17.26 13.52 -16.89
C ARG A 412 17.03 15.02 -16.78
N LEU A 413 17.28 15.61 -15.60
CA LEU A 413 17.19 17.04 -15.45
C LEU A 413 18.26 17.73 -16.32
N PRO A 414 17.88 18.75 -17.10
CA PRO A 414 18.84 19.60 -17.79
C PRO A 414 19.85 20.25 -16.80
N ASN A 415 21.11 20.38 -17.20
CA ASN A 415 22.19 20.90 -16.33
C ASN A 415 21.97 22.35 -15.87
N ASP A 416 21.16 23.11 -16.60
CA ASP A 416 20.78 24.50 -16.32
C ASP A 416 19.55 24.62 -15.41
N GLN A 417 19.02 23.50 -14.90
CA GLN A 417 17.83 23.45 -14.05
C GLN A 417 18.11 22.75 -12.72
N GLN A 418 17.32 23.07 -11.70
CA GLN A 418 17.35 22.46 -10.39
C GLN A 418 15.93 22.12 -9.92
N LEU A 419 15.80 21.01 -9.19
CA LEU A 419 14.53 20.60 -8.57
C LEU A 419 14.15 21.57 -7.46
N LEU A 420 12.87 21.91 -7.38
CA LEU A 420 12.35 22.73 -6.29
C LEU A 420 12.14 21.88 -5.04
N THR A 421 12.97 22.08 -4.02
CA THR A 421 12.88 21.38 -2.73
C THR A 421 11.57 21.64 -1.98
N GLU A 422 10.88 22.75 -2.26
CA GLU A 422 9.60 23.09 -1.63
C GLU A 422 8.41 22.32 -2.21
N SER A 423 8.54 21.70 -3.39
CA SER A 423 7.48 20.93 -4.06
C SER A 423 7.85 19.45 -4.14
N PRO A 424 7.09 18.53 -3.53
CA PRO A 424 7.42 17.11 -3.58
C PRO A 424 7.28 16.54 -5.00
N ILE A 425 8.22 15.68 -5.39
CA ILE A 425 8.15 14.91 -6.64
C ILE A 425 6.95 13.96 -6.54
N GLN A 426 6.02 14.09 -7.48
CA GLN A 426 4.86 13.23 -7.59
C GLN A 426 5.22 12.02 -8.44
N VAL A 427 5.01 10.81 -7.92
CA VAL A 427 5.28 9.55 -8.62
C VAL A 427 4.00 8.73 -8.64
N GLN A 428 3.62 8.27 -9.83
CA GLN A 428 2.52 7.33 -10.04
C GLN A 428 3.05 6.15 -10.83
N TYR A 429 2.77 4.93 -10.39
CA TYR A 429 3.24 3.73 -11.07
C TYR A 429 2.23 2.59 -10.92
N ARG A 430 2.39 1.58 -11.76
CA ARG A 430 1.72 0.28 -11.65
C ARG A 430 2.68 -0.83 -12.04
N LEU A 431 2.37 -2.05 -11.60
CA LEU A 431 3.09 -3.24 -12.05
C LEU A 431 2.61 -3.62 -13.45
N LEU A 432 3.54 -3.72 -14.41
CA LEU A 432 3.25 -4.11 -15.79
C LEU A 432 3.33 -5.63 -15.97
N SER A 433 4.33 -6.27 -15.36
CA SER A 433 4.50 -7.72 -15.42
C SER A 433 5.28 -8.25 -14.22
N SER A 434 5.01 -9.50 -13.87
CA SER A 434 5.79 -10.33 -12.95
C SER A 434 6.13 -11.64 -13.68
N ALA A 435 7.38 -12.05 -13.58
CA ALA A 435 7.87 -13.29 -14.16
C ALA A 435 8.67 -14.09 -13.14
N LYS A 436 8.71 -15.40 -13.35
CA LYS A 436 9.29 -16.37 -12.42
C LYS A 436 10.73 -16.00 -12.05
N GLY A 437 11.05 -16.12 -10.77
CA GLY A 437 12.33 -15.71 -10.20
C GLY A 437 12.37 -14.24 -9.76
N GLY A 438 11.23 -13.62 -9.46
CA GLY A 438 11.15 -12.25 -8.97
C GLY A 438 11.49 -11.15 -9.98
N ALA A 439 11.30 -11.40 -11.28
CA ALA A 439 11.49 -10.39 -12.30
C ALA A 439 10.24 -9.52 -12.45
N LEU A 440 10.31 -8.29 -11.95
CA LEU A 440 9.20 -7.33 -11.98
C LEU A 440 9.48 -6.20 -12.96
N VAL A 441 8.46 -5.74 -13.66
CA VAL A 441 8.53 -4.54 -14.50
C VAL A 441 7.49 -3.54 -14.03
N PHE A 442 7.95 -2.38 -13.59
CA PHE A 442 7.09 -1.27 -13.20
C PHE A 442 7.00 -0.28 -14.34
N VAL A 443 5.80 0.24 -14.60
CA VAL A 443 5.57 1.35 -15.54
C VAL A 443 4.93 2.50 -14.81
N GLY A 444 5.41 3.71 -15.05
CA GLY A 444 4.97 4.86 -14.28
C GLY A 444 5.35 6.21 -14.87
N SER A 445 4.98 7.24 -14.13
CA SER A 445 5.29 8.63 -14.44
C SER A 445 5.81 9.34 -13.18
N ALA A 446 6.72 10.27 -13.41
CA ALA A 446 7.28 11.12 -12.36
C ALA A 446 7.17 12.57 -12.82
N SER A 447 6.63 13.44 -11.97
CA SER A 447 6.53 14.87 -12.23
C SER A 447 7.09 15.68 -11.06
N ALA A 448 7.78 16.75 -11.42
CA ALA A 448 8.36 17.70 -10.48
C ALA A 448 8.26 19.11 -11.05
N TYR A 449 8.48 20.10 -10.19
CA TYR A 449 8.70 21.46 -10.64
C TYR A 449 10.20 21.76 -10.59
N VAL A 450 10.68 22.38 -11.66
CA VAL A 450 12.09 22.78 -11.83
C VAL A 450 12.18 24.30 -11.97
N ALA A 451 13.32 24.85 -11.56
CA ALA A 451 13.65 26.25 -11.77
C ALA A 451 15.08 26.36 -12.31
N PRO A 452 15.43 27.44 -13.02
CA PRO A 452 16.78 27.63 -13.54
C PRO A 452 17.83 27.66 -12.43
N LYS A 453 18.91 26.93 -12.63
CA LYS A 453 20.05 26.89 -11.71
C LYS A 453 20.89 28.15 -11.89
N LEU A 454 20.84 29.04 -10.91
CA LEU A 454 21.61 30.27 -10.91
C LEU A 454 22.92 30.09 -10.13
N ASP A 455 24.03 30.52 -10.74
CA ASP A 455 25.33 30.56 -10.09
C ASP A 455 25.49 31.90 -9.37
N GLU A 456 25.16 31.93 -8.08
CA GLU A 456 25.17 33.14 -7.26
C GLU A 456 26.56 33.81 -7.20
N GLU A 457 27.63 33.03 -7.27
CA GLU A 457 29.00 33.57 -7.23
C GLU A 457 29.33 34.30 -8.53
N LYS A 458 29.02 33.69 -9.70
CA LYS A 458 29.21 34.35 -10.99
C LYS A 458 28.34 35.60 -11.14
N ILE A 459 27.10 35.55 -10.65
CA ILE A 459 26.19 36.70 -10.69
C ILE A 459 26.76 37.84 -9.84
N ARG A 460 27.20 37.57 -8.61
CA ARG A 460 27.82 38.57 -7.73
C ARG A 460 29.04 39.20 -8.36
N ALA A 461 29.96 38.39 -8.87
CA ALA A 461 31.19 38.88 -9.51
C ALA A 461 30.92 39.84 -10.67
N GLN A 462 29.80 39.67 -11.40
CA GLN A 462 29.46 40.54 -12.52
C GLN A 462 28.72 41.84 -12.13
N ILE A 463 28.14 41.93 -10.93
CA ILE A 463 27.39 43.12 -10.47
C ILE A 463 28.18 44.00 -9.49
N VAL A 464 29.23 43.48 -8.84
CA VAL A 464 30.08 44.25 -7.90
C VAL A 464 30.67 45.50 -8.57
N GLY A 465 30.52 46.66 -7.92
CA GLY A 465 31.04 47.94 -8.38
C GLY A 465 30.46 48.49 -9.70
N ARG A 466 29.47 47.83 -10.30
CA ARG A 466 28.80 48.33 -11.51
C ARG A 466 27.72 49.36 -11.18
N PRO A 467 27.40 50.28 -12.12
CA PRO A 467 26.23 51.13 -11.99
C PRO A 467 24.95 50.30 -11.84
N VAL A 468 24.04 50.72 -10.97
CA VAL A 468 22.80 49.96 -10.65
C VAL A 468 21.97 49.67 -11.89
N ALA A 469 21.88 50.62 -12.83
CA ALA A 469 21.16 50.42 -14.08
C ALA A 469 21.78 49.31 -14.96
N GLN A 470 23.11 49.23 -15.03
CA GLN A 470 23.81 48.19 -15.77
C GLN A 470 23.70 46.83 -15.07
N ALA A 471 23.76 46.81 -13.73
CA ALA A 471 23.54 45.61 -12.94
C ALA A 471 22.12 45.06 -13.14
N ARG A 472 21.09 45.92 -13.07
CA ARG A 472 19.69 45.53 -13.35
C ARG A 472 19.52 44.94 -14.75
N PHE A 473 20.07 45.60 -15.77
CA PHE A 473 19.99 45.12 -17.15
C PHE A 473 20.69 43.76 -17.36
N PHE A 474 21.79 43.49 -16.65
CA PHE A 474 22.43 42.17 -16.66
C PHE A 474 21.54 41.11 -16.00
N LEU A 475 20.94 41.42 -14.85
CA LEU A 475 20.07 40.51 -14.12
C LEU A 475 18.80 40.18 -14.91
N GLU A 476 18.20 41.14 -15.62
CA GLU A 476 17.03 40.93 -16.49
C GLU A 476 17.29 40.00 -17.68
N LYS A 477 18.55 39.79 -18.08
CA LYS A 477 18.92 38.83 -19.14
C LYS A 477 19.00 37.39 -18.66
N LEU A 478 19.00 37.16 -17.35
CA LEU A 478 18.96 35.81 -16.78
C LEU A 478 17.56 35.21 -16.99
N PRO A 479 17.39 33.88 -16.98
CA PRO A 479 16.09 33.22 -17.12
C PRO A 479 15.24 33.39 -15.84
N ILE A 480 14.88 34.62 -15.50
CA ILE A 480 14.13 35.01 -14.30
C ILE A 480 13.01 35.99 -14.67
N ARG A 481 11.97 36.04 -13.85
CA ARG A 481 10.74 36.81 -14.10
C ARG A 481 10.76 38.18 -13.44
N SER A 482 11.32 38.28 -12.24
CA SER A 482 11.36 39.53 -11.48
C SER A 482 12.74 39.76 -10.85
N VAL A 483 13.17 41.02 -10.83
CA VAL A 483 14.41 41.47 -10.20
C VAL A 483 14.07 42.67 -9.34
N ALA A 484 14.36 42.60 -8.04
CA ALA A 484 14.30 43.78 -7.17
C ALA A 484 15.66 44.02 -6.53
N VAL A 485 16.17 45.23 -6.71
CA VAL A 485 17.44 45.69 -6.11
C VAL A 485 17.12 46.77 -5.09
N ARG A 486 17.43 46.49 -3.82
CA ARG A 486 17.26 47.44 -2.71
C ARG A 486 18.60 47.71 -2.05
N GLU A 487 18.95 48.98 -1.94
CA GLU A 487 20.20 49.45 -1.36
C GLU A 487 19.97 50.14 -0.01
N GLN A 488 20.88 49.93 0.93
CA GLN A 488 20.83 50.51 2.27
C GLN A 488 22.21 51.10 2.63
N PRO A 489 22.26 52.27 3.31
CA PRO A 489 21.15 53.04 3.89
C PRO A 489 20.47 54.06 2.96
N LEU A 490 21.09 54.39 1.81
CA LEU A 490 20.58 55.31 0.79
C LEU A 490 20.74 54.65 -0.59
N ALA A 491 19.89 55.00 -1.56
CA ALA A 491 20.00 54.54 -2.94
C ALA A 491 21.19 55.25 -3.62
N LEU A 492 22.23 54.50 -3.93
CA LEU A 492 23.42 54.99 -4.61
C LEU A 492 23.33 54.65 -6.11
N PRO A 493 24.01 55.40 -6.98
CA PRO A 493 24.03 55.07 -8.41
C PRO A 493 24.92 53.85 -8.73
N LEU A 494 25.68 53.34 -7.76
CA LEU A 494 26.67 52.28 -7.90
C LEU A 494 26.42 51.15 -6.90
N MET A 495 26.54 49.90 -7.36
CA MET A 495 26.52 48.72 -6.49
C MET A 495 27.72 48.73 -5.51
N PRO A 496 27.60 48.11 -4.33
CA PRO A 496 28.71 47.99 -3.38
C PRO A 496 29.96 47.39 -4.03
N LEU A 497 31.13 47.94 -3.66
CA LEU A 497 32.43 47.50 -4.15
C LEU A 497 32.90 46.19 -3.51
N LEU A 498 32.26 45.79 -2.42
CA LEU A 498 32.57 44.58 -1.67
C LEU A 498 31.48 43.54 -1.92
N ASP A 499 31.88 42.39 -2.45
CA ASP A 499 30.99 41.24 -2.71
C ASP A 499 30.18 40.83 -1.46
N ARG A 500 30.83 40.79 -0.29
CA ARG A 500 30.19 40.46 0.99
C ARG A 500 29.05 41.39 1.42
N ARG A 501 28.91 42.55 0.78
CA ARG A 501 27.84 43.53 1.03
C ARG A 501 26.67 43.39 0.04
N ILE A 502 26.72 42.41 -0.86
CA ILE A 502 25.63 42.09 -1.79
C ILE A 502 24.99 40.78 -1.35
N THR A 503 23.74 40.84 -0.89
CA THR A 503 22.96 39.65 -0.55
C THR A 503 22.03 39.28 -1.70
N LEU A 504 22.16 38.05 -2.21
CA LEU A 504 21.24 37.50 -3.19
C LEU A 504 20.16 36.68 -2.47
N HIS A 505 18.91 36.92 -2.83
CA HIS A 505 17.77 36.13 -2.41
C HIS A 505 17.11 35.55 -3.65
N TYR A 506 17.27 34.25 -3.85
CA TYR A 506 16.57 33.54 -4.92
C TYR A 506 15.22 33.05 -4.41
N VAL A 507 14.15 33.58 -4.98
CA VAL A 507 12.77 33.21 -4.66
C VAL A 507 12.16 32.59 -5.91
N VAL A 508 11.46 31.48 -5.75
CA VAL A 508 10.73 30.87 -6.87
C VAL A 508 9.25 31.14 -6.66
N GLU A 509 8.65 31.93 -7.54
CA GLU A 509 7.23 32.21 -7.52
C GLU A 509 6.50 30.94 -7.99
N SER A 510 6.01 30.16 -7.03
CA SER A 510 5.19 29.00 -7.31
C SER A 510 3.74 29.43 -7.60
N ASN A 511 3.30 29.31 -8.85
CA ASN A 511 1.88 29.04 -9.14
C ASN A 511 1.51 27.58 -8.77
N ALA A 512 2.46 26.79 -8.25
CA ALA A 512 2.22 25.45 -7.77
C ALA A 512 1.45 25.49 -6.44
N PRO A 513 0.47 24.59 -6.22
CA PRO A 513 -0.20 24.47 -4.93
C PRO A 513 0.86 24.16 -3.85
N SER A 514 0.84 24.93 -2.77
CA SER A 514 1.68 24.69 -1.58
C SER A 514 1.55 23.24 -1.13
N ALA A 515 2.64 22.65 -0.59
CA ALA A 515 2.62 21.32 0.03
C ALA A 515 1.47 21.14 1.06
N ALA A 516 0.98 22.24 1.66
CA ALA A 516 -0.18 22.25 2.55
C ALA A 516 -1.53 21.98 1.84
N ALA A 517 -1.67 22.35 0.56
CA ALA A 517 -2.88 22.13 -0.23
C ALA A 517 -2.95 20.71 -0.80
N ALA A 518 -1.81 20.08 -1.13
CA ALA A 518 -1.75 18.70 -1.62
C ALA A 518 -2.14 17.66 -0.54
N ALA A 519 -1.96 17.98 0.74
CA ALA A 519 -2.36 17.13 1.86
C ALA A 519 -3.89 17.13 2.14
N GLN A 520 -4.65 18.06 1.57
CA GLN A 520 -6.10 18.20 1.82
C GLN A 520 -6.98 17.60 0.73
N SER A 521 -6.43 17.23 -0.43
CA SER A 521 -7.17 16.55 -1.51
C SER A 521 -7.09 15.03 -1.35
N SER A 522 -7.63 14.50 -0.25
CA SER A 522 -8.07 13.10 -0.20
C SER A 522 -9.50 13.08 -0.75
N PRO A 523 -9.83 12.29 -1.79
CA PRO A 523 -11.21 12.24 -2.26
C PRO A 523 -12.09 11.58 -1.20
N SER A 524 -13.00 12.37 -0.62
CA SER A 524 -14.16 11.86 0.11
C SER A 524 -14.97 10.94 -0.82
N PRO A 525 -15.41 9.76 -0.38
CA PRO A 525 -16.23 8.88 -1.21
C PRO A 525 -17.56 9.56 -1.53
N SER A 526 -17.88 9.63 -2.81
CA SER A 526 -19.14 10.17 -3.33
C SER A 526 -20.34 9.39 -2.80
N SER A 527 -21.28 10.10 -2.18
CA SER A 527 -22.58 9.62 -1.76
C SER A 527 -23.38 9.04 -2.94
N SER A 528 -23.86 7.80 -2.79
CA SER A 528 -24.83 7.15 -3.68
C SER A 528 -26.14 7.95 -3.79
N PRO A 529 -26.78 8.00 -4.98
CA PRO A 529 -28.07 8.66 -5.12
C PRO A 529 -29.17 7.79 -4.50
N ALA A 530 -29.93 8.38 -3.59
CA ALA A 530 -31.12 7.79 -3.01
C ALA A 530 -32.23 7.68 -4.07
N HIS A 531 -32.78 6.47 -4.21
CA HIS A 531 -34.12 6.28 -4.75
C HIS A 531 -35.15 6.88 -3.77
N SER A 532 -36.16 7.53 -4.32
CA SER A 532 -37.32 8.08 -3.60
C SER A 532 -38.55 7.87 -4.49
N PRO A 533 -39.75 7.82 -3.88
CA PRO A 533 -40.57 6.60 -3.75
C PRO A 533 -41.45 6.24 -4.93
#